data_AF-A0A7K2T6G2-F1
#
_entry.id   AF-A0A7K2T6G2-F1
#
_cell.length_a   1.000
_cell.length_b   1.000
_cell.length_c   1.000
_cell.angle_alpha   90.00
_cell.angle_beta   90.00
_cell.angle_gamma   90.00
#
_symmetry.space_group_name_H-M   'P 1'
#
loop_
_entity.id
_entity.type
_entity.pdbx_description
1 polymer ?
#
loop_
_entity_poly.entity_id
_entity_poly.type
_entity_poly.pdbx_seq_one_letter_code
_entity_poly.pdbx_strand_id
1 'polypeptide(L)'
;MARRRQPPRITVEGVEAVALTVAEYEQLLACRRQVGGQSARLRALGDRMRRTERLLEDLAELVDGPPDGRPAPPAPGAPPTGHGRTGRADEPPDTGEDPEGEAARLRRAISVLLRRHRVESG
;
A
#
# COMPACT_ATOMS: atom_id res chain seq x y z
N MET A 1 49.01 -1.36 12.62
CA MET A 1 47.75 -2.05 12.98
C MET A 1 47.53 -1.89 14.49
N ALA A 2 46.74 -0.91 14.93
CA ALA A 2 46.50 -0.69 16.35
C ALA A 2 45.70 -1.87 16.93
N ARG A 3 46.28 -2.63 17.87
CA ARG A 3 45.57 -3.69 18.60
C ARG A 3 44.39 -3.04 19.34
N ARG A 4 43.15 -3.43 19.00
CA ARG A 4 41.98 -3.07 19.81
C ARG A 4 42.18 -3.68 21.20
N ARG A 5 42.42 -2.85 22.20
CA ARG A 5 42.48 -3.28 23.59
C ARG A 5 41.11 -3.87 23.92
N GLN A 6 41.07 -5.15 24.29
CA GLN A 6 39.85 -5.75 24.78
C GLN A 6 39.55 -5.13 26.15
N PRO A 7 38.32 -4.65 26.40
CA PRO A 7 37.99 -4.05 27.68
C PRO A 7 38.03 -5.14 28.77
N PRO A 8 38.57 -4.83 29.96
CA PRO A 8 38.78 -5.81 31.03
C PRO A 8 37.44 -6.34 31.55
N ARG A 9 37.36 -7.66 31.65
CA ARG A 9 36.22 -8.38 32.24
C ARG A 9 36.44 -8.51 33.75
N ILE A 10 35.39 -8.25 34.51
CA ILE A 10 35.36 -8.31 35.97
C ILE A 10 34.12 -9.09 36.40
N THR A 11 34.05 -9.46 37.68
CA THR A 11 32.86 -10.06 38.27
C THR A 11 32.36 -9.16 39.39
N VAL A 12 31.10 -8.73 39.31
CA VAL A 12 30.43 -7.88 40.30
C VAL A 12 29.27 -8.69 40.87
N GLU A 13 29.31 -8.99 42.17
CA GLU A 13 28.27 -9.78 42.86
C GLU A 13 27.97 -11.14 42.19
N GLY A 14 28.99 -11.78 41.60
CA GLY A 14 28.83 -13.05 40.88
C GLY A 14 28.38 -12.91 39.42
N VAL A 15 28.13 -11.70 38.93
CA VAL A 15 27.75 -11.41 37.54
C VAL A 15 28.97 -10.95 36.75
N GLU A 16 29.18 -11.51 35.56
CA GLU A 16 30.24 -11.07 34.64
C GLU A 16 29.92 -9.67 34.09
N ALA A 17 30.87 -8.75 34.22
CA ALA A 17 30.75 -7.36 33.79
C ALA A 17 32.02 -6.91 33.07
N VAL A 18 31.93 -5.78 32.36
CA VAL A 18 33.06 -5.17 31.65
C VAL A 18 33.28 -3.78 32.22
N ALA A 19 34.51 -3.49 32.66
CA ALA A 19 34.85 -2.16 33.14
C ALA A 19 35.17 -1.26 31.93
N LEU A 20 34.41 -0.16 31.84
CA LEU A 20 34.58 0.88 30.84
C LEU A 20 34.96 2.18 31.54
N THR A 21 35.75 3.00 30.87
CA THR A 21 35.90 4.40 31.26
C THR A 21 34.60 5.16 31.02
N VAL A 22 34.43 6.30 31.70
CA VAL A 22 33.25 7.16 31.50
C VAL A 22 33.09 7.57 30.03
N ALA A 23 34.21 7.95 29.38
CA ALA A 23 34.22 8.32 27.97
C ALA A 23 33.75 7.17 27.05
N GLU A 24 34.21 5.94 27.29
CA GLU A 24 33.78 4.76 26.52
C GLU A 24 32.29 4.45 26.74
N TYR A 25 31.81 4.60 27.98
CA TYR A 25 30.39 4.40 28.30
C TYR A 25 29.49 5.44 27.61
N GLU A 26 29.87 6.73 27.64
CA GLU A 26 29.15 7.79 26.94
C GLU A 26 29.14 7.58 25.43
N GLN A 27 30.28 7.19 24.86
CA GLN A 27 30.38 6.84 23.44
C GLN A 27 29.47 5.67 23.09
N LEU A 28 29.39 4.64 23.94
CA LEU A 28 28.52 3.50 23.74
C LEU A 28 27.04 3.88 23.80
N LEU A 29 26.66 4.77 24.73
CA LEU A 29 25.30 5.33 24.79
C LEU A 29 24.97 6.15 23.53
N ALA A 30 25.89 6.98 23.05
CA ALA A 30 25.72 7.75 21.83
C ALA A 30 25.54 6.82 20.61
N CYS A 31 26.40 5.82 20.46
CA CYS A 31 26.28 4.79 19.43
C CYS A 31 24.94 4.05 19.51
N ARG A 32 24.50 3.65 20.71
CA ARG A 32 23.20 2.99 20.90
C ARG A 32 22.05 3.86 20.42
N ARG A 33 22.06 5.16 20.74
CA ARG A 33 21.03 6.11 20.27
C ARG A 33 21.08 6.25 18.75
N GLN A 34 22.27 6.35 18.15
CA GLN A 34 22.43 6.45 16.70
C GLN A 34 21.88 5.21 15.99
N VAL A 35 22.27 4.02 16.44
CA VAL A 35 21.78 2.74 15.88
C VAL A 35 20.28 2.61 16.07
N GLY A 36 19.75 3.01 17.23
CA GLY A 36 18.30 3.04 17.48
C GLY A 36 17.56 3.96 16.51
N GLY A 37 18.10 5.17 16.27
CA GLY A 37 17.55 6.12 15.30
C GLY A 37 17.62 5.61 13.86
N GLN A 38 18.74 5.01 13.46
CA GLN A 38 18.88 4.40 12.13
C GLN A 38 17.93 3.22 11.92
N SER A 39 17.78 2.37 12.93
CA SER A 39 16.85 1.24 12.88
C SER A 39 15.40 1.70 12.77
N ALA A 40 15.03 2.78 13.47
CA ALA A 40 13.70 3.38 13.34
C ALA A 40 13.46 3.92 11.92
N ARG A 41 14.44 4.59 11.32
CA ARG A 41 14.36 5.10 9.94
C ARG A 41 14.25 3.97 8.91
N LEU A 42 15.02 2.89 9.07
CA LEU A 42 14.94 1.73 8.18
C LEU A 42 13.57 1.04 8.26
N ARG A 43 13.00 0.93 9.46
CA ARG A 43 11.64 0.41 9.63
C ARG A 43 10.60 1.27 8.90
N ALA A 44 10.64 2.59 9.13
CA ALA A 44 9.73 3.52 8.46
C ALA A 44 9.90 3.50 6.93
N LEU A 45 11.12 3.34 6.42
CA LEU A 45 11.39 3.19 5.00
C LEU A 45 10.79 1.88 4.46
N GLY A 46 11.01 0.75 5.15
CA GLY A 46 10.44 -0.54 4.78
C GLY A 46 8.90 -0.53 4.78
N ASP A 47 8.29 0.14 5.75
CA ASP A 47 6.83 0.35 5.78
C ASP A 47 6.35 1.15 4.57
N ARG A 48 7.07 2.21 4.19
CA ARG A 48 6.76 3.01 3.01
C ARG A 48 6.90 2.19 1.72
N MET A 49 7.94 1.36 1.59
CA MET A 49 8.13 0.49 0.42
C MET A 49 6.97 -0.49 0.26
N ARG A 50 6.61 -1.22 1.32
CA ARG A 50 5.47 -2.16 1.31
C ARG A 50 4.15 -1.48 0.93
N ARG A 51 3.93 -0.25 1.41
CA ARG A 51 2.73 0.52 1.03
C ARG A 51 2.72 0.88 -0.46
N THR A 52 3.87 1.28 -1.00
CA THR A 52 4.01 1.57 -2.43
C THR A 52 3.79 0.33 -3.27
N GLU A 53 4.33 -0.83 -2.86
CA GLU A 53 4.12 -2.11 -3.55
C GLU A 53 2.63 -2.45 -3.64
N ARG A 54 1.89 -2.40 -2.52
CA ARG A 54 0.43 -2.62 -2.52
C ARG A 54 -0.32 -1.66 -3.43
N LEU A 55 0.04 -0.37 -3.41
CA LEU A 55 -0.59 0.62 -4.28
C LEU A 55 -0.39 0.28 -5.76
N LEU A 56 0.81 -0.22 -6.13
CA LEU A 56 1.09 -0.64 -7.49
C LEU A 56 0.31 -1.90 -7.87
N GLU A 57 0.20 -2.87 -6.96
CA GLU A 57 -0.61 -4.07 -7.14
C GLU A 57 -2.09 -3.71 -7.36
N ASP A 58 -2.65 -2.84 -6.52
CA ASP A 58 -4.03 -2.39 -6.65
C ASP A 58 -4.29 -1.60 -7.95
N LEU A 59 -3.31 -0.80 -8.39
CA LEU A 59 -3.40 -0.08 -9.67
C LEU A 59 -3.34 -1.05 -10.85
N ALA A 60 -2.53 -2.10 -10.77
CA ALA A 60 -2.48 -3.14 -11.78
C ALA A 60 -3.82 -3.88 -11.86
N GLU A 61 -4.40 -4.28 -10.71
CA GLU A 61 -5.74 -4.88 -10.66
C GLU A 61 -6.82 -3.98 -11.26
N LEU A 62 -6.73 -2.67 -11.04
CA LEU A 62 -7.69 -1.71 -11.59
C LEU A 62 -7.57 -1.54 -13.11
N VAL A 63 -6.37 -1.68 -13.67
CA VAL A 63 -6.12 -1.58 -15.12
C VAL A 63 -6.44 -2.89 -15.83
N ASP A 64 -6.12 -4.02 -15.21
CA ASP A 64 -6.30 -5.36 -15.79
C ASP A 64 -7.71 -5.94 -15.54
N GLY A 65 -8.47 -5.37 -14.60
CA GLY A 65 -9.84 -5.78 -14.30
C GLY A 65 -10.83 -5.38 -15.40
N PRO A 66 -11.84 -6.21 -15.71
CA PRO A 66 -12.88 -5.83 -16.67
C PRO A 66 -13.62 -4.59 -16.17
N PRO A 67 -14.01 -3.65 -17.06
CA PRO A 67 -14.76 -2.46 -16.66
C PRO A 67 -16.04 -2.93 -15.97
N ASP A 68 -16.20 -2.60 -14.68
CA ASP A 68 -17.27 -3.08 -13.81
C ASP A 68 -18.59 -3.23 -14.57
N GLY A 69 -18.99 -4.50 -14.78
CA GLY A 69 -20.28 -4.91 -15.29
C GLY A 69 -21.35 -4.54 -14.28
N ARG A 70 -21.72 -3.26 -14.23
CA ARG A 70 -22.94 -2.85 -13.54
C ARG A 70 -24.10 -3.46 -14.31
N PRO A 71 -24.98 -4.28 -13.70
CA PRO A 71 -26.21 -4.67 -14.38
C PRO A 71 -26.95 -3.39 -14.73
N ALA A 72 -27.29 -3.24 -16.01
CA ALA A 72 -28.02 -2.09 -16.51
C ALA A 72 -29.26 -1.87 -15.64
N PRO A 73 -29.55 -0.63 -15.21
CA PRO A 73 -30.78 -0.37 -14.48
C PRO A 73 -31.96 -0.86 -15.35
N PRO A 74 -32.96 -1.57 -14.79
CA PRO A 74 -34.12 -1.95 -15.56
C PRO A 74 -34.75 -0.67 -16.12
N ALA A 75 -34.91 -0.62 -17.44
CA ALA A 75 -35.48 0.54 -18.12
C ALA A 75 -36.83 0.90 -17.46
N PRO A 76 -37.10 2.20 -17.19
CA PRO A 76 -38.38 2.61 -16.63
C PRO A 76 -39.45 2.40 -17.70
N GLY A 77 -40.19 1.29 -17.57
CA GLY A 77 -41.34 1.00 -18.43
C GLY A 77 -41.38 -0.39 -19.04
N ALA A 78 -40.91 -1.45 -18.35
CA ALA A 78 -41.27 -2.81 -18.76
C ALA A 78 -42.72 -3.11 -18.32
N PRO A 79 -43.71 -3.17 -19.23
CA PRO A 79 -45.03 -3.69 -18.90
C PRO A 79 -44.98 -5.22 -18.70
N PRO A 80 -45.89 -5.79 -17.90
CA PRO A 80 -46.04 -7.23 -17.83
C PRO A 80 -46.40 -7.80 -19.21
N THR A 81 -45.72 -8.87 -19.55
CA THR A 81 -45.77 -9.64 -20.79
C THR A 81 -47.20 -9.92 -21.28
N GLY A 82 -47.54 -9.34 -22.43
CA GLY A 82 -48.78 -9.59 -23.17
C GLY A 82 -48.47 -9.79 -24.67
N HIS A 83 -49.07 -10.82 -25.26
CA HIS A 83 -48.81 -11.38 -26.58
C HIS A 83 -48.87 -10.42 -27.78
N GLY A 84 -48.11 -10.72 -28.86
CA GLY A 84 -48.56 -10.44 -30.24
C GLY A 84 -47.53 -9.92 -31.26
N ARG A 85 -47.04 -10.85 -32.10
CA ARG A 85 -46.66 -10.76 -33.54
C ARG A 85 -45.92 -9.54 -34.16
N THR A 86 -44.86 -9.94 -34.88
CA THR A 86 -44.36 -9.55 -36.23
C THR A 86 -43.63 -8.23 -36.46
N GLY A 87 -42.39 -8.33 -36.96
CA GLY A 87 -41.90 -7.45 -38.04
C GLY A 87 -40.48 -6.87 -37.92
N ARG A 88 -39.48 -7.64 -38.37
CA ARG A 88 -38.33 -7.27 -39.22
C ARG A 88 -37.37 -6.11 -38.82
N ALA A 89 -36.12 -6.53 -38.61
CA ALA A 89 -34.81 -5.97 -39.03
C ALA A 89 -34.46 -4.52 -38.63
N ASP A 90 -33.44 -4.34 -37.77
CA ASP A 90 -32.05 -4.10 -38.19
C ASP A 90 -31.20 -3.52 -37.04
N GLU A 91 -29.97 -4.03 -36.99
CA GLU A 91 -28.76 -3.59 -36.29
C GLU A 91 -28.68 -3.58 -34.74
N PRO A 92 -27.53 -4.07 -34.20
CA PRO A 92 -27.27 -4.19 -32.76
C PRO A 92 -27.13 -2.81 -32.11
N PRO A 93 -27.36 -2.69 -30.78
CA PRO A 93 -27.06 -1.45 -30.09
C PRO A 93 -25.58 -1.13 -30.27
N ASP A 94 -25.33 0.05 -30.81
CA ASP A 94 -24.06 0.75 -30.79
C ASP A 94 -23.49 0.67 -29.37
N THR A 95 -22.60 -0.30 -29.14
CA THR A 95 -21.65 -0.32 -28.03
C THR A 95 -20.65 0.81 -28.29
N GLY A 96 -21.15 2.04 -28.28
CA GLY A 96 -20.35 3.21 -27.99
C GLY A 96 -19.90 3.03 -26.55
N GLU A 97 -18.74 2.40 -26.38
CA GLU A 97 -17.93 2.56 -25.19
C GLU A 97 -17.79 4.06 -25.00
N ASP A 98 -18.59 4.65 -24.13
CA ASP A 98 -18.49 6.06 -23.75
C ASP A 98 -17.13 6.22 -23.08
N PRO A 99 -16.10 6.68 -23.81
CA PRO A 99 -14.73 6.67 -23.30
C PRO A 99 -14.59 7.73 -22.21
N GLU A 100 -15.49 8.72 -22.20
CA GLU A 100 -15.58 9.73 -21.16
C GLU A 100 -16.20 9.14 -19.88
N GLY A 101 -17.22 8.31 -20.01
CA GLY A 101 -17.81 7.52 -18.93
C GLY A 101 -16.84 6.50 -18.33
N GLU A 102 -16.00 5.86 -19.14
CA GLU A 102 -14.94 4.97 -18.68
C GLU A 102 -13.82 5.73 -17.96
N ALA A 103 -13.34 6.82 -18.56
CA ALA A 103 -12.33 7.68 -17.94
C ALA A 103 -12.81 8.27 -16.59
N ALA A 104 -14.09 8.63 -16.47
CA ALA A 104 -14.68 9.10 -15.22
C ALA A 104 -14.72 7.99 -14.15
N ARG A 105 -15.02 6.74 -14.51
CA ARG A 105 -14.97 5.58 -13.61
C ARG A 105 -13.56 5.31 -13.12
N LEU A 106 -12.58 5.31 -14.04
CA LEU A 106 -11.18 5.10 -13.71
C LEU A 106 -10.67 6.20 -12.76
N ARG A 107 -10.95 7.48 -13.05
CA ARG A 107 -10.61 8.60 -12.16
C ARG A 107 -11.23 8.44 -10.77
N ARG A 108 -12.48 7.99 -10.68
CA ARG A 108 -13.15 7.73 -9.41
C ARG A 108 -12.48 6.59 -8.64
N ALA A 109 -12.18 5.47 -9.30
CA ALA A 109 -11.52 4.33 -8.70
C ALA A 109 -10.11 4.69 -8.18
N ILE A 110 -9.30 5.38 -8.99
CA ILE A 110 -8.00 5.92 -8.58
C ILE A 110 -8.16 6.83 -7.37
N SER A 111 -9.16 7.72 -7.35
CA SER A 111 -9.38 8.63 -6.21
C SER A 111 -9.74 7.90 -4.91
N VAL A 112 -10.47 6.79 -4.98
CA VAL A 112 -10.79 5.94 -3.83
C VAL A 112 -9.54 5.21 -3.33
N LEU A 113 -8.76 4.66 -4.26
CA LEU A 113 -7.51 3.97 -3.97
C LEU A 113 -6.50 4.89 -3.23
N LEU A 114 -6.31 6.11 -3.76
CA LEU A 114 -5.44 7.11 -3.16
C LEU A 114 -5.91 7.54 -1.76
N ARG A 115 -7.23 7.59 -1.53
CA ARG A 115 -7.80 7.86 -0.20
C ARG A 115 -7.51 6.73 0.77
N ARG A 116 -7.71 5.46 0.37
CA ARG A 116 -7.42 4.28 1.20
C ARG A 116 -5.97 4.27 1.68
N HIS A 117 -5.02 4.42 0.75
CA HIS A 117 -3.60 4.44 1.07
C HIS A 117 -3.17 5.63 1.94
N ARG A 118 -3.84 6.78 1.82
CA ARG A 118 -3.57 7.95 2.66
C ARG A 118 -4.01 7.74 4.10
N VAL A 119 -5.14 7.05 4.33
CA VAL A 119 -5.63 6.72 5.67
C VAL A 119 -4.75 5.67 6.34
N GLU A 120 -4.22 4.70 5.60
CA GLU A 120 -3.24 3.71 6.11
C GLU A 120 -1.84 4.29 6.37
N SER A 121 -1.62 5.57 6.03
CA SER A 121 -0.35 6.27 6.16
C SER A 121 -0.24 7.20 7.38
N GLY A 122 -1.36 7.50 8.06
CA GLY A 122 -1.40 8.30 9.30
C GLY A 122 -1.35 7.43 10.54
#